data_AF-A0A7W0Z0W4-F1
#
_entry.id   AF-A0A7W0Z0W4-F1
#
_cell.length_a   1.000
_cell.length_b   1.000
_cell.length_c   1.000
_cell.angle_alpha   90.00
_cell.angle_beta   90.00
_cell.angle_gamma   90.00
#
_symmetry.space_group_name_H-M   'P 1'
#
loop_
_entity.id
_entity.type
_entity.pdbx_description
1 polymer ?
#
loop_
_entity_poly.entity_id
_entity_poly.type
_entity_poly.pdbx_seq_one_letter_code
_entity_poly.pdbx_strand_id
1 'polypeptide(L)'
;VFYVSRGPGGYAVQLGSADERARAPIFDSRELKGEDLFAATLIRPGTYALRNAATGAEGEIAVAYPKPGRGRSAALQPKSIECTEEAFKPASIRIRAAQGQLYRCRVPSRIQIELLEPDDGPIAKRRSRR
;
A
#
# COMPACT_ATOMS: atom_id res chain seq x y z
N VAL A 1 -12.24 7.23 -1.04
CA VAL A 1 -11.33 6.08 -1.26
C VAL A 1 -11.04 6.02 -2.75
N PHE A 2 -9.78 6.19 -3.15
CA PHE A 2 -9.37 6.08 -4.54
C PHE A 2 -8.99 4.62 -4.81
N TYR A 3 -9.66 3.97 -5.76
CA TYR A 3 -9.42 2.58 -6.12
C TYR A 3 -8.81 2.52 -7.50
N VAL A 4 -7.70 1.80 -7.64
CA VAL A 4 -7.05 1.60 -8.93
C VAL A 4 -7.03 0.12 -9.25
N SER A 5 -7.77 -0.24 -10.30
CA SER A 5 -8.12 -1.62 -10.60
C SER A 5 -7.20 -2.29 -11.61
N ARG A 6 -6.48 -1.54 -12.46
CA ARG A 6 -5.57 -2.05 -13.52
C ARG A 6 -4.86 -0.91 -14.27
N GLY A 7 -3.61 -1.14 -14.65
CA GLY A 7 -2.85 -0.38 -15.64
C GLY A 7 -1.33 -0.54 -15.43
N PRO A 8 -0.50 -0.41 -16.48
CA PRO A 8 0.96 -0.59 -16.40
C PRO A 8 1.69 0.56 -15.70
N GLY A 9 0.99 1.60 -15.24
CA GLY A 9 1.57 2.81 -14.67
C GLY A 9 1.47 2.87 -13.15
N GLY A 10 2.37 3.62 -12.52
CA GLY A 10 2.20 4.08 -11.14
C GLY A 10 1.09 5.13 -11.05
N TYR A 11 0.44 5.23 -9.89
CA TYR A 11 -0.66 6.17 -9.66
C TYR A 11 -0.29 7.15 -8.56
N ALA A 12 -0.73 8.40 -8.73
CA ALA A 12 -0.64 9.45 -7.73
C ALA A 12 -1.98 10.16 -7.63
N VAL A 13 -2.29 10.69 -6.45
CA VAL A 13 -3.50 11.46 -6.20
C VAL A 13 -3.09 12.91 -6.02
N GLN A 14 -3.72 13.78 -6.82
CA GLN A 14 -3.61 15.22 -6.67
C GLN A 14 -4.99 15.79 -6.35
N LEU A 15 -5.06 16.72 -5.40
CA LEU A 15 -6.25 17.50 -5.07
C LEU A 15 -5.94 18.96 -5.34
N GLY A 16 -6.81 19.65 -6.08
CA GLY A 16 -6.74 21.09 -6.31
C GLY A 16 -8.08 21.75 -5.99
N SER A 17 -8.07 23.09 -5.92
CA SER A 17 -9.32 23.85 -5.93
C SER A 17 -10.00 23.69 -7.29
N ALA A 18 -11.34 23.71 -7.32
CA ALA A 18 -12.10 23.77 -8.56
C ALA A 18 -12.04 25.17 -9.22
N ASP A 19 -11.52 26.17 -8.51
CA ASP A 19 -11.30 27.51 -9.04
C ASP A 19 -10.12 27.51 -10.03
N GLU A 20 -10.40 27.83 -11.29
CA GLU A 20 -9.42 27.86 -12.39
C GLU A 20 -8.24 28.82 -12.15
N ARG A 21 -8.36 29.75 -11.19
CA ARG A 21 -7.26 30.66 -10.81
C ARG A 21 -6.26 30.05 -9.82
N ALA A 22 -6.59 28.93 -9.18
CA ALA A 22 -5.68 28.24 -8.27
C ALA A 22 -4.63 27.45 -9.06
N ARG A 23 -3.38 27.95 -9.09
CA ARG A 23 -2.30 27.38 -9.90
C ARG A 23 -1.57 26.17 -9.29
N ALA A 24 -1.76 25.89 -8.00
CA ALA A 24 -1.04 24.82 -7.31
C ALA A 24 -2.01 23.79 -6.68
N PRO A 25 -1.70 22.49 -6.73
CA PRO A 25 -2.48 21.49 -6.01
C PRO A 25 -2.42 21.75 -4.50
N ILE A 26 -3.55 21.60 -3.84
CA ILE A 26 -3.69 21.64 -2.38
C ILE A 26 -3.04 20.39 -1.76
N PHE A 27 -3.01 19.27 -2.50
CA PHE A 27 -2.39 18.02 -2.09
C PHE A 27 -1.82 17.25 -3.29
N ASP A 28 -0.64 16.66 -3.12
CA ASP A 28 -0.04 15.70 -4.07
C ASP A 28 0.57 14.53 -3.28
N SER A 29 0.11 13.31 -3.53
CA SER A 29 0.61 12.12 -2.84
C SER A 29 2.07 11.78 -3.15
N ARG A 30 2.69 12.46 -4.13
CA ARG A 30 4.12 12.35 -4.45
C ARG A 30 5.00 13.23 -3.57
N GLU A 31 4.41 14.18 -2.86
CA GLU A 31 5.08 15.21 -2.07
C GLU A 31 4.45 15.31 -0.67
N LEU A 32 4.41 14.20 0.06
CA LEU A 32 3.88 14.18 1.43
C LEU A 32 4.83 14.95 2.34
N LYS A 33 4.27 15.74 3.25
CA LYS A 33 5.00 16.55 4.24
C LYS A 33 5.13 15.79 5.56
N GLY A 34 5.96 16.34 6.46
CA GLY A 34 5.96 15.90 7.86
C GLY A 34 4.56 16.07 8.47
N GLU A 35 4.16 15.09 9.28
CA GLU A 35 2.85 14.93 9.91
C GLU A 35 1.69 14.51 8.98
N ASP A 36 1.94 14.35 7.67
CA ASP A 36 0.94 13.79 6.77
C ASP A 36 0.68 12.31 7.05
N LEU A 37 -0.58 11.92 6.85
CA LEU A 37 -1.02 10.53 6.89
C LEU A 37 -1.33 10.05 5.47
N PHE A 38 -0.70 8.96 5.06
CA PHE A 38 -1.02 8.26 3.83
C PHE A 38 -1.59 6.87 4.17
N ALA A 39 -2.72 6.52 3.57
CA ALA A 39 -3.36 5.23 3.80
C ALA A 39 -3.56 4.49 2.49
N ALA A 40 -3.20 3.22 2.47
CA ALA A 40 -3.34 2.35 1.32
C ALA A 40 -3.91 0.98 1.72
N THR A 41 -4.41 0.24 0.74
CA THR A 41 -4.88 -1.13 0.94
C THR A 41 -4.46 -1.98 -0.25
N LEU A 42 -3.68 -3.01 0.03
CA LEU A 42 -3.24 -3.99 -0.96
C LEU A 42 -4.22 -5.17 -0.98
N ILE A 43 -4.60 -5.58 -2.19
CA ILE A 43 -5.61 -6.62 -2.41
C ILE A 43 -4.97 -7.89 -2.96
N ARG A 44 -4.01 -7.77 -3.87
CA ARG A 44 -3.33 -8.92 -4.47
C ARG A 44 -2.35 -9.52 -3.47
N PRO A 45 -2.39 -10.84 -3.21
CA PRO A 45 -1.36 -11.50 -2.40
C PRO A 45 0.00 -11.51 -3.09
N GLY A 46 1.06 -11.50 -2.30
CA GLY A 46 2.44 -11.45 -2.78
C GLY A 46 3.36 -10.64 -1.89
N THR A 47 4.61 -10.52 -2.33
CA THR A 47 5.66 -9.72 -1.69
C THR A 47 5.82 -8.39 -2.40
N TYR A 48 5.80 -7.31 -1.64
CA TYR A 48 5.92 -5.95 -2.15
C TYR A 48 7.15 -5.26 -1.59
N ALA A 49 7.89 -4.56 -2.45
CA ALA A 49 8.87 -3.58 -2.05
C ALA A 49 8.15 -2.29 -1.61
N LEU A 50 8.58 -1.76 -0.48
CA LEU A 50 8.17 -0.47 0.04
C LEU A 50 9.38 0.47 0.00
N ARG A 51 9.25 1.63 -0.65
CA ARG A 51 10.31 2.62 -0.75
C ARG A 51 9.80 4.02 -0.44
N ASN A 52 10.56 4.78 0.34
CA ASN A 52 10.40 6.23 0.40
C ASN A 52 11.36 6.86 -0.62
N ALA A 53 10.86 7.26 -1.78
CA ALA A 53 11.71 7.83 -2.82
C ALA A 53 12.32 9.19 -2.45
N ALA A 54 11.79 9.87 -1.42
CA ALA A 54 12.33 11.14 -0.94
C ALA A 54 13.59 10.96 -0.07
N THR A 55 13.67 9.88 0.71
CA THR A 55 14.79 9.64 1.64
C THR A 55 15.66 8.44 1.26
N GLY A 56 15.17 7.55 0.40
CA GLY A 56 15.82 6.29 0.07
C GLY A 56 15.52 5.16 1.06
N ALA A 57 14.72 5.38 2.11
CA ALA A 57 14.36 4.33 3.05
C ALA A 57 13.61 3.18 2.36
N GLU A 58 13.91 1.95 2.78
CA GLU A 58 13.37 0.72 2.19
C GLU A 58 12.68 -0.16 3.24
N GLY A 59 11.74 -0.98 2.77
CA GLY A 59 10.99 -1.93 3.59
C GLY A 59 10.24 -2.95 2.73
N GLU A 60 9.51 -3.85 3.39
CA GLU A 60 8.81 -4.95 2.74
C GLU A 60 7.39 -5.14 3.30
N ILE A 61 6.46 -5.51 2.41
CA ILE A 61 5.10 -5.87 2.78
C ILE A 61 4.77 -7.25 2.21
N ALA A 62 4.52 -8.21 3.08
CA ALA A 62 4.02 -9.54 2.71
C ALA A 62 2.50 -9.60 2.85
N VAL A 63 1.79 -9.75 1.72
CA VAL A 63 0.33 -9.90 1.67
C VAL A 63 -0.03 -11.38 1.59
N ALA A 64 -0.61 -11.91 2.65
CA ALA A 64 -0.94 -13.33 2.75
C ALA A 64 -2.13 -13.73 1.86
N TYR A 65 -2.02 -14.87 1.17
CA TYR A 65 -3.12 -15.47 0.45
C TYR A 65 -4.31 -15.80 1.36
N PRO A 66 -5.55 -15.43 0.99
CA PRO A 66 -6.72 -15.69 1.81
C PRO A 66 -7.00 -17.20 1.91
N LYS A 67 -7.14 -17.72 3.13
CA LYS A 67 -7.50 -19.13 3.34
C LYS A 67 -9.02 -19.30 3.20
N PRO A 68 -9.52 -20.13 2.27
CA PRO A 68 -10.96 -20.39 2.15
C PRO A 68 -11.51 -21.03 3.43
N GLY A 69 -12.72 -20.63 3.82
CA GLY A 69 -13.46 -21.24 4.95
C GLY A 69 -13.30 -20.58 6.32
N ARG A 70 -12.46 -19.55 6.47
CA ARG A 70 -12.55 -18.66 7.66
C ARG A 70 -13.63 -17.62 7.40
N GLY A 71 -14.70 -17.67 8.21
CA GLY A 71 -15.88 -16.82 8.11
C GLY A 71 -15.60 -15.32 8.10
N ARG A 72 -16.66 -14.54 7.85
CA ARG A 72 -16.69 -13.06 7.67
C ARG A 72 -15.46 -12.39 8.31
N SER A 73 -14.60 -11.84 7.46
CA SER A 73 -13.35 -11.19 7.86
C SER A 73 -13.68 -10.15 8.94
N ALA A 74 -13.33 -10.44 10.20
CA ALA A 74 -13.43 -9.46 11.28
C ALA A 74 -12.71 -8.18 10.84
N ALA A 75 -13.22 -7.00 11.22
CA ALA A 75 -12.60 -5.73 10.88
C ALA A 75 -11.12 -5.75 11.30
N LEU A 76 -10.24 -5.87 10.32
CA LEU A 76 -8.80 -5.96 10.57
C LEU A 76 -8.30 -4.56 10.85
N GLN A 77 -7.73 -4.38 12.03
CA GLN A 77 -7.11 -3.11 12.39
C GLN A 77 -5.98 -2.79 11.38
N PRO A 78 -5.91 -1.55 10.86
CA PRO A 78 -4.84 -1.13 9.98
C PRO A 78 -3.47 -1.30 10.63
N LYS A 79 -2.47 -1.68 9.83
CA LYS A 79 -1.08 -1.69 10.30
C LYS A 79 -0.49 -0.29 10.18
N SER A 80 -0.02 0.26 11.31
CA SER A 80 0.72 1.52 11.31
C SER A 80 2.18 1.30 10.95
N ILE A 81 2.70 2.19 10.13
CA ILE A 81 4.10 2.27 9.71
C ILE A 81 4.53 3.72 9.88
N GLU A 82 5.57 3.97 10.67
CA GLU A 82 6.18 5.29 10.75
C GLU A 82 7.25 5.43 9.67
N CYS A 83 7.25 6.55 8.96
CA CYS A 83 8.25 6.88 7.96
C CYS A 83 9.19 7.92 8.58
N THR A 84 10.41 7.49 8.91
CA THR A 84 11.46 8.37 9.41
C THR A 84 12.46 8.66 8.30
N GLU A 85 13.47 9.48 8.60
CA GLU A 85 14.54 9.80 7.64
C GLU A 85 15.25 8.54 7.14
N GLU A 86 15.61 7.64 8.06
CA GLU A 86 16.45 6.48 7.77
C GLU A 86 15.68 5.20 7.41
N ALA A 87 14.43 5.05 7.85
CA ALA A 87 13.75 3.75 7.83
C ALA A 87 12.23 3.84 7.90
N PHE A 88 11.59 2.74 7.51
CA PHE A 88 10.22 2.43 7.92
C PHE A 88 10.22 1.71 9.27
N LYS A 89 9.28 2.06 10.16
CA LYS A 89 9.11 1.41 11.47
C LYS A 89 7.69 0.87 11.62
N PRO A 90 7.49 -0.45 11.59
CA PRO A 90 8.49 -1.50 11.30
C PRO A 90 8.94 -1.51 9.82
N ALA A 91 10.13 -2.07 9.55
CA ALA A 91 10.69 -2.17 8.20
C ALA A 91 10.08 -3.31 7.36
N SER A 92 9.54 -4.33 8.02
CA SER A 92 8.79 -5.41 7.36
C SER A 92 7.47 -5.64 8.09
N ILE A 93 6.40 -5.79 7.31
CA ILE A 93 5.08 -6.13 7.82
C ILE A 93 4.46 -7.28 7.07
N ARG A 94 3.66 -8.06 7.79
CA ARG A 94 2.77 -9.07 7.21
C ARG A 94 1.32 -8.67 7.42
N ILE A 95 0.54 -8.68 6.34
CA ILE A 95 -0.87 -8.31 6.34
C ILE A 95 -1.71 -9.36 5.64
N ARG A 96 -3.03 -9.32 5.88
CA ARG A 96 -4.00 -10.04 5.05
C ARG A 96 -4.40 -9.19 3.85
N ALA A 97 -4.83 -9.83 2.77
CA ALA A 97 -5.49 -9.12 1.67
C ALA A 97 -6.60 -8.21 2.19
N ALA A 98 -6.65 -6.98 1.69
CA ALA A 98 -7.56 -5.92 2.10
C ALA A 98 -7.43 -5.39 3.54
N GLN A 99 -6.39 -5.78 4.30
CA GLN A 99 -6.08 -5.11 5.57
C GLN A 99 -5.35 -3.80 5.29
N GLY A 100 -5.84 -2.66 5.79
CA GLY A 100 -5.25 -1.35 5.52
C GLY A 100 -3.83 -1.16 6.09
N GLN A 101 -3.04 -0.32 5.44
CA GLN A 101 -1.77 0.21 5.93
C GLN A 101 -1.91 1.71 6.14
N LEU A 102 -1.37 2.21 7.25
CA LEU A 102 -1.34 3.63 7.61
C LEU A 102 0.12 4.06 7.76
N TYR A 103 0.57 4.93 6.87
CA TYR A 103 1.89 5.53 6.87
C TYR A 103 1.83 6.89 7.58
N ARG A 104 2.59 7.02 8.65
CA ARG A 104 2.76 8.27 9.41
C ARG A 104 4.07 8.92 9.01
N CYS A 105 4.02 9.99 8.23
CA CYS A 105 5.22 10.63 7.70
C CYS A 105 5.80 11.56 8.77
N ARG A 106 6.99 11.27 9.30
CA ARG A 106 7.72 12.21 10.19
C ARG A 106 8.61 13.17 9.42
N VAL A 107 8.88 12.84 8.17
CA VAL A 107 9.72 13.59 7.23
C VAL A 107 9.01 13.69 5.88
N PRO A 108 9.41 14.64 5.01
CA PRO A 108 8.95 14.66 3.64
C PRO A 108 9.09 13.27 2.98
N SER A 109 8.02 12.80 2.34
CA SER A 109 7.90 11.41 1.94
C SER A 109 7.26 11.26 0.56
N ARG A 110 7.75 10.27 -0.18
CA ARG A 110 7.13 9.79 -1.43
C ARG A 110 7.06 8.27 -1.36
N ILE A 111 5.93 7.75 -0.90
CA ILE A 111 5.73 6.32 -0.67
C ILE A 111 5.47 5.61 -2.00
N GLN A 112 6.33 4.66 -2.34
CA GLN A 112 6.21 3.76 -3.49
C GLN A 112 6.02 2.33 -2.98
N ILE A 113 5.03 1.63 -3.54
CA ILE A 113 4.73 0.24 -3.22
C ILE A 113 4.70 -0.53 -4.53
N GLU A 114 5.60 -1.49 -4.70
CA GLU A 114 5.78 -2.25 -5.93
C GLU A 114 5.64 -3.75 -5.67
N LEU A 115 4.86 -4.45 -6.49
CA LEU A 115 4.73 -5.90 -6.39
C LEU A 115 5.96 -6.57 -6.99
N LEU A 116 6.74 -7.27 -6.17
CA LEU A 116 7.90 -8.04 -6.62
C LEU A 116 7.48 -9.43 -7.07
N GLU A 117 6.79 -10.14 -6.18
CA GLU A 117 6.45 -11.55 -6.39
C GLU A 117 4.96 -11.77 -6.09
N PRO A 118 4.13 -12.05 -7.13
CA PRO A 118 2.75 -12.42 -6.92
C PRO A 118 2.61 -13.79 -6.23
N ASP A 119 1.65 -13.90 -5.31
CA ASP A 119 1.19 -15.18 -4.76
C ASP A 119 -0.22 -15.47 -5.29
N ASP A 120 -0.30 -16.30 -6.33
CA ASP A 120 -1.57 -16.70 -6.94
C ASP A 120 -2.22 -17.91 -6.21
N GLY A 121 -1.65 -18.34 -5.08
CA GLY A 121 -2.18 -19.38 -4.22
C GLY A 121 -1.91 -20.81 -4.69
N PRO A 122 -2.43 -21.82 -3.96
CA PRO A 122 -2.19 -23.22 -4.28
C PRO A 122 -2.79 -23.60 -5.62
N ILE A 123 -1.98 -24.19 -6.50
CA ILE A 123 -2.43 -24.79 -7.77
C ILE A 123 -3.47 -25.87 -7.42
N ALA A 124 -4.72 -25.65 -7.82
CA ALA A 124 -5.78 -26.62 -7.58
C ALA A 124 -5.44 -27.94 -8.30
N LYS A 125 -5.11 -28.99 -7.54
CA LYS A 125 -5.06 -30.35 -8.09
C LYS A 125 -6.45 -30.66 -8.61
N ARG A 126 -6.58 -30.66 -9.95
CA ARG A 126 -7.77 -31.07 -10.69
C ARG A 126 -8.19 -32.44 -10.12
N ARG A 127 -9.24 -32.49 -9.31
CA ARG A 127 -9.78 -33.74 -8.75
C ARG A 127 -10.17 -34.59 -9.96
N SER A 128 -9.39 -35.63 -10.26
CA SER A 128 -9.85 -36.69 -11.16
C SER A 128 -11.06 -37.30 -10.49
N ARG A 129 -12.26 -37.02 -11.01
CA ARG A 129 -13.45 -37.80 -10.70
C ARG A 129 -13.15 -39.22 -11.19
N ARG A 130 -12.95 -40.16 -10.27
CA ARG A 130 -13.16 -41.58 -10.52
C ARG A 130 -14.60 -41.88 -10.14
#